data_AF-A0A453R0M9-F1
#
_entry.id   AF-A0A453R0M9-F1
#
_cell.length_a   1.000
_cell.length_b   1.000
_cell.length_c   1.000
_cell.angle_alpha   90.00
_cell.angle_beta   90.00
_cell.angle_gamma   90.00
#
_symmetry.space_group_name_H-M   'P 1'
#
loop_
_entity.id
_entity.type
_entity.pdbx_description
1 polymer ?
#
loop_
_entity_poly.entity_id
_entity_poly.type
_entity_poly.pdbx_seq_one_letter_code
_entity_poly.pdbx_strand_id
1 'polypeptide(L)'
;TPYFSLFQQVFEFKFLRKRGQESRFKSEDIAQNPGGSLAFVEARQILAQKYGPEKATTLNTYAAMKSGLKNWDGSGSISSTLSGKAKKRHDDYYDLARAAHPDDWEDRELDGQMLYESSGGIPRGAIKKADVISIAREKKLRPLSSASFRQTIQENEELKRRAIQENEELKRRNENLQKIVDMHGRLFLALFKEMGKELP
;
A
#
# COMPACT_ATOMS: atom_id res chain seq x y z
N THR A 1 47.55 18.84 -22.21
CA THR A 1 46.89 17.56 -21.87
C THR A 1 45.40 17.77 -21.67
N PRO A 2 44.58 17.80 -22.74
CA PRO A 2 43.12 18.04 -22.65
C PRO A 2 42.33 16.79 -22.24
N TYR A 3 42.89 15.60 -22.48
CA TYR A 3 42.25 14.32 -22.19
C TYR A 3 42.06 14.07 -20.68
N PHE A 4 42.95 14.59 -19.83
CA PHE A 4 42.88 14.38 -18.39
C PHE A 4 41.73 15.17 -17.74
N SER A 5 41.45 16.40 -18.21
CA SER A 5 40.33 17.20 -17.67
C SER A 5 38.96 16.70 -18.15
N LEU A 6 38.85 16.23 -19.39
CA LEU A 6 37.65 15.58 -19.92
C LEU A 6 37.34 14.27 -19.18
N PHE A 7 38.37 13.46 -18.89
CA PHE A 7 38.19 12.23 -18.13
C PHE A 7 37.71 12.51 -16.71
N GLN A 8 38.27 13.52 -16.04
CA GLN A 8 37.87 13.92 -14.69
C GLN A 8 36.45 14.52 -14.64
N GLN A 9 36.05 15.31 -15.65
CA GLN A 9 34.67 15.79 -15.78
C GLN A 9 33.66 14.65 -15.98
N VAL A 10 33.99 13.64 -16.78
CA VAL A 10 33.11 12.48 -17.00
C VAL A 10 33.00 11.64 -15.73
N PHE A 11 34.10 11.49 -14.99
CA PHE A 11 34.10 10.74 -13.73
C PHE A 11 33.26 11.44 -12.66
N GLU A 12 33.45 12.75 -12.49
CA GLU A 12 32.64 13.59 -11.59
C GLU A 12 31.15 13.56 -11.98
N PHE A 13 30.83 13.69 -13.27
CA PHE A 13 29.44 13.60 -13.75
C PHE A 13 28.80 12.24 -13.42
N LYS A 14 29.50 11.13 -13.70
CA LYS A 14 29.00 9.78 -13.39
C LYS A 14 28.84 9.58 -11.88
N PHE A 15 29.77 10.07 -11.08
CA PHE A 15 29.72 10.00 -9.63
C PHE A 15 28.55 10.80 -9.05
N LEU A 16 28.40 12.06 -9.46
CA LEU A 16 27.29 12.93 -9.06
C LEU A 16 25.94 12.38 -9.51
N ARG A 17 25.87 11.80 -10.72
CA ARG A 17 24.67 11.11 -11.21
C ARG A 17 24.33 9.90 -10.34
N LYS A 18 25.31 9.04 -10.02
CA LYS A 18 25.12 7.87 -9.17
C LYS A 18 24.66 8.27 -7.76
N ARG A 19 25.34 9.25 -7.15
CA ARG A 19 24.95 9.79 -5.83
C ARG A 19 23.56 10.42 -5.86
N GLY A 20 23.22 11.12 -6.95
CA GLY A 20 21.88 11.65 -7.19
C GLY A 20 20.82 10.55 -7.34
N GLN A 21 21.16 9.40 -7.96
CA GLN A 21 20.30 8.23 -8.06
C GLN A 21 20.13 7.55 -6.70
N GLU A 22 21.22 7.27 -5.97
CA GLU A 22 21.20 6.65 -4.65
C GLU A 22 20.43 7.49 -3.61
N SER A 23 20.61 8.81 -3.64
CA SER A 23 19.82 9.72 -2.78
C SER A 23 18.33 9.67 -3.06
N ARG A 24 17.92 9.30 -4.28
CA ARG A 24 16.51 9.20 -4.69
C ARG A 24 15.89 7.86 -4.33
N PHE A 25 16.68 6.80 -4.16
CA PHE A 25 16.20 5.53 -3.59
C PHE A 25 16.00 5.59 -2.07
N LYS A 26 16.53 6.62 -1.40
CA LYS A 26 16.33 6.85 0.05
C LYS A 26 15.02 7.58 0.38
N SER A 27 14.25 8.02 -0.60
CA SER A 27 12.98 8.70 -0.34
C SER A 27 11.84 7.71 -0.14
N GLU A 28 10.97 7.99 0.83
CA GLU A 28 9.75 7.19 1.11
C GLU A 28 8.74 7.19 -0.06
N ASP A 29 8.82 8.17 -0.98
CA ASP A 29 7.94 8.23 -2.15
C ASP A 29 8.50 7.39 -3.32
N ILE A 30 7.91 6.21 -3.52
CA ILE A 30 8.29 5.23 -4.55
C ILE A 30 8.14 5.80 -5.97
N ALA A 31 7.19 6.71 -6.18
CA ALA A 31 7.00 7.40 -7.46
C ALA A 31 7.44 8.86 -7.33
N GLN A 32 8.63 9.19 -7.82
CA GLN A 32 9.19 10.53 -7.71
C GLN A 32 8.39 11.54 -8.55
N ASN A 33 7.60 12.36 -7.87
CA ASN A 33 6.65 13.30 -8.46
C ASN A 33 7.28 14.70 -8.68
N PRO A 34 7.11 15.34 -9.86
CA PRO A 34 7.53 16.72 -10.06
C PRO A 34 6.65 17.69 -9.24
N GLY A 35 7.16 18.89 -8.95
CA GLY A 35 6.40 19.94 -8.27
C GLY A 35 5.05 20.18 -8.96
N GLY A 36 3.95 20.01 -8.20
CA GLY A 36 2.57 20.08 -8.70
C GLY A 36 1.86 18.73 -8.86
N SER A 37 2.57 17.62 -8.77
CA SER A 37 2.00 16.27 -8.68
C SER A 37 1.84 15.82 -7.23
N LEU A 38 0.82 15.03 -6.95
CA LEU A 38 0.49 14.50 -5.63
C LEU A 38 1.45 13.35 -5.26
N ALA A 39 1.86 13.25 -3.99
CA ALA A 39 2.75 12.16 -3.54
C ALA A 39 2.04 10.79 -3.63
N PHE A 40 2.79 9.69 -3.78
CA PHE A 40 2.18 8.35 -3.93
C PHE A 40 1.26 7.97 -2.77
N VAL A 41 1.69 8.25 -1.55
CA VAL A 41 0.93 7.98 -0.32
C VAL A 41 -0.38 8.78 -0.28
N GLU A 42 -0.35 10.03 -0.74
CA GLU A 42 -1.53 10.88 -0.84
C GLU A 42 -2.46 10.39 -1.97
N ALA A 43 -1.91 9.89 -3.07
CA ALA A 43 -2.68 9.31 -4.17
C ALA A 43 -3.45 8.07 -3.73
N ARG A 44 -2.77 7.17 -2.98
CA ARG A 44 -3.37 5.95 -2.42
C ARG A 44 -4.56 6.27 -1.51
N GLN A 45 -4.44 7.29 -0.67
CA GLN A 45 -5.53 7.75 0.19
C GLN A 45 -6.76 8.21 -0.59
N ILE A 46 -6.53 9.01 -1.62
CA ILE A 46 -7.62 9.54 -2.44
C ILE A 46 -8.32 8.42 -3.20
N LEU A 47 -7.57 7.41 -3.67
CA LEU A 47 -8.17 6.20 -4.21
C LEU A 47 -9.03 5.50 -3.15
N ALA A 48 -8.52 5.32 -1.93
CA ALA A 48 -9.24 4.65 -0.85
C ALA A 48 -10.54 5.38 -0.50
N GLN A 49 -10.51 6.71 -0.42
CA GLN A 49 -11.69 7.54 -0.15
C GLN A 49 -12.70 7.52 -1.31
N LYS A 50 -12.23 7.44 -2.56
CA LYS A 50 -13.10 7.55 -3.74
C LYS A 50 -13.72 6.21 -4.15
N TYR A 51 -12.99 5.10 -3.98
CA TYR A 51 -13.35 3.79 -4.51
C TYR A 51 -13.28 2.64 -3.50
N GLY A 52 -12.88 2.91 -2.25
CA GLY A 52 -12.73 1.90 -1.20
C GLY A 52 -11.27 1.44 -1.01
N PRO A 53 -10.91 0.98 0.21
CA PRO A 53 -9.55 0.55 0.54
C PRO A 53 -9.07 -0.64 -0.32
N GLU A 54 -9.98 -1.54 -0.72
CA GLU A 54 -9.72 -2.66 -1.61
C GLU A 54 -9.27 -2.22 -3.00
N LYS A 55 -9.67 -1.02 -3.43
CA LYS A 55 -9.26 -0.42 -4.71
C LYS A 55 -7.99 0.41 -4.58
N ALA A 56 -7.55 0.73 -3.37
CA ALA A 56 -6.35 1.52 -3.09
C ALA A 56 -5.08 0.66 -2.93
N THR A 57 -4.95 -0.37 -3.77
CA THR A 57 -3.72 -1.15 -3.86
C THR A 57 -2.58 -0.27 -4.38
N THR A 58 -1.35 -0.68 -4.09
CA THR A 58 -0.12 -0.07 -4.62
C THR A 58 -0.14 0.00 -6.16
N LEU A 59 -0.53 -1.09 -6.81
CA LEU A 59 -0.66 -1.19 -8.25
C LEU A 59 -1.72 -0.26 -8.84
N ASN A 60 -2.91 -0.23 -8.24
CA ASN A 60 -3.99 0.66 -8.68
C ASN A 60 -3.63 2.13 -8.48
N THR A 61 -2.92 2.44 -7.38
CA THR A 61 -2.40 3.78 -7.14
C THR A 61 -1.41 4.19 -8.22
N TYR A 62 -0.49 3.30 -8.58
CA TYR A 62 0.46 3.53 -9.66
C TYR A 62 -0.23 3.71 -11.02
N ALA A 63 -1.19 2.84 -11.35
CA ALA A 63 -1.98 2.92 -12.56
C ALA A 63 -2.73 4.26 -12.65
N ALA A 64 -3.44 4.65 -11.58
CA ALA A 64 -4.13 5.93 -11.48
C ALA A 64 -3.16 7.13 -11.57
N MET A 65 -1.94 7.00 -11.05
CA MET A 65 -0.90 8.01 -11.19
C MET A 65 -0.33 8.12 -12.60
N LYS A 66 -0.39 7.06 -13.40
CA LYS A 66 0.00 7.13 -14.82
C LYS A 66 -1.15 7.62 -15.68
N SER A 67 -2.37 7.12 -15.44
CA SER A 67 -3.57 7.45 -16.22
C SER A 67 -4.14 8.83 -15.90
N GLY A 68 -3.87 9.33 -14.69
CA GLY A 68 -4.61 10.42 -14.08
C GLY A 68 -5.92 9.91 -13.49
N LEU A 69 -6.28 10.43 -12.33
CA LEU A 69 -7.46 9.99 -11.56
C LEU A 69 -8.78 10.15 -12.32
N LYS A 70 -8.88 11.13 -13.22
CA LYS A 70 -10.07 11.36 -14.06
C LYS A 70 -10.26 10.29 -15.14
N ASN A 71 -9.19 9.62 -15.55
CA ASN A 71 -9.20 8.58 -16.57
C ASN A 71 -9.08 7.19 -15.95
N TRP A 72 -9.19 7.06 -14.63
CA TRP A 72 -9.10 5.78 -13.95
C TRP A 72 -10.51 5.26 -13.64
N ASP A 73 -10.82 4.06 -14.13
CA ASP A 73 -12.15 3.45 -14.08
C ASP A 73 -12.35 2.52 -12.86
N GLY A 74 -11.34 2.37 -12.00
CA GLY A 74 -11.42 1.51 -10.81
C GLY A 74 -11.11 0.03 -11.06
N SER A 75 -10.75 -0.34 -12.29
CA SER A 75 -10.46 -1.73 -12.67
C SER A 75 -8.99 -2.13 -12.56
N GLY A 76 -8.11 -1.20 -12.16
CA GLY A 76 -6.65 -1.39 -12.23
C GLY A 76 -6.08 -1.28 -13.65
N SER A 77 -6.94 -1.33 -14.67
CA SER A 77 -6.57 -1.05 -16.05
C SER A 77 -6.37 0.46 -16.27
N ILE A 78 -5.39 0.77 -17.11
CA ILE A 78 -5.17 2.12 -17.58
C ILE A 78 -6.10 2.40 -18.77
N SER A 79 -6.88 3.48 -18.68
CA SER A 79 -7.71 3.95 -19.79
C SER A 79 -6.92 4.11 -21.10
N SER A 80 -7.57 3.73 -22.19
CA SER A 80 -7.06 3.83 -23.57
C SER A 80 -6.69 5.27 -24.01
N THR A 81 -7.07 6.28 -23.23
CA THR A 81 -6.79 7.69 -23.49
C THR A 81 -5.38 8.15 -23.09
N LEU A 82 -4.54 7.26 -22.58
CA LEU A 82 -3.16 7.60 -22.21
C LEU A 82 -2.19 7.79 -23.38
N SER A 83 -1.18 8.63 -23.14
CA SER A 83 0.01 8.69 -23.99
C SER A 83 0.65 7.31 -24.12
N GLY A 84 1.01 6.92 -25.36
CA GLY A 84 1.67 5.63 -25.61
C GLY A 84 2.94 5.39 -24.79
N LYS A 85 3.67 6.45 -24.41
CA LYS A 85 4.84 6.33 -23.52
C LYS A 85 4.46 6.02 -22.06
N ALA A 86 3.34 6.53 -21.58
CA ALA A 86 2.86 6.28 -20.22
C ALA A 86 2.27 4.87 -20.11
N LYS A 87 1.50 4.46 -21.12
CA LYS A 87 0.97 3.10 -21.24
C LYS A 87 2.10 2.07 -21.31
N LYS A 88 3.08 2.27 -22.20
CA LYS A 88 4.24 1.37 -22.31
C LYS A 88 4.96 1.17 -20.97
N ARG A 89 5.27 2.24 -20.22
CA ARG A 89 5.95 2.12 -18.92
C ARG A 89 5.11 1.40 -17.85
N HIS A 90 3.79 1.46 -17.96
CA HIS A 90 2.93 0.71 -17.07
C HIS A 90 2.96 -0.77 -17.44
N ASP A 91 2.79 -1.09 -18.72
CA ASP A 91 2.78 -2.45 -19.22
C ASP A 91 4.14 -3.13 -18.97
N ASP A 92 5.26 -2.44 -19.27
CA ASP A 92 6.63 -2.91 -19.00
C ASP A 92 6.83 -3.26 -17.50
N TYR A 93 6.23 -2.50 -16.58
CA TYR A 93 6.31 -2.79 -15.15
C TYR A 93 5.48 -4.02 -14.77
N TYR A 94 4.24 -4.11 -15.26
CA TYR A 94 3.36 -5.24 -14.98
C TYR A 94 3.90 -6.55 -15.56
N ASP A 95 4.60 -6.49 -16.69
CA ASP A 95 5.23 -7.65 -17.30
C ASP A 95 6.45 -8.12 -16.48
N LEU A 96 7.27 -7.18 -15.97
CA LEU A 96 8.36 -7.52 -15.04
C LEU A 96 7.83 -8.10 -13.71
N ALA A 97 6.78 -7.49 -13.15
CA ALA A 97 6.17 -7.96 -11.90
C ALA A 97 5.58 -9.37 -12.06
N ARG A 98 4.84 -9.63 -13.15
CA ARG A 98 4.30 -10.96 -13.49
C ARG A 98 5.39 -11.99 -13.71
N ALA A 99 6.49 -11.61 -14.37
CA ALA A 99 7.62 -12.52 -14.60
C ALA A 99 8.37 -12.87 -13.30
N ALA A 100 8.51 -11.91 -12.39
CA ALA A 100 9.20 -12.12 -11.12
C ALA A 100 8.35 -12.84 -10.07
N HIS A 101 7.02 -12.63 -10.10
CA HIS A 101 6.08 -13.07 -9.06
C HIS A 101 4.78 -13.63 -9.68
N PRO A 102 4.84 -14.77 -10.40
CA PRO A 102 3.70 -15.26 -11.17
C PRO A 102 2.44 -15.55 -10.34
N ASP A 103 2.60 -15.92 -9.06
CA ASP A 103 1.49 -16.35 -8.20
C ASP A 103 0.89 -15.21 -7.34
N ASP A 104 1.67 -14.17 -7.00
CA ASP A 104 1.29 -13.15 -6.01
C ASP A 104 1.58 -11.69 -6.45
N TRP A 105 1.87 -11.44 -7.74
CA TRP A 105 2.25 -10.11 -8.21
C TRP A 105 1.19 -9.02 -7.95
N GLU A 106 -0.10 -9.35 -7.95
CA GLU A 106 -1.20 -8.37 -7.75
C GLU A 106 -1.27 -7.85 -6.30
N ASP A 107 -0.90 -8.69 -5.34
CA ASP A 107 -0.98 -8.40 -3.91
C ASP A 107 0.30 -7.75 -3.38
N ARG A 108 1.36 -7.70 -4.19
CA ARG A 108 2.65 -7.15 -3.79
C ARG A 108 2.69 -5.63 -3.78
N GLU A 109 3.48 -5.12 -2.84
CA GLU A 109 3.84 -3.71 -2.84
C GLU A 109 4.67 -3.34 -4.07
N LEU A 110 4.59 -2.07 -4.45
CA LEU A 110 5.23 -1.58 -5.66
C LEU A 110 6.77 -1.65 -5.53
N ASP A 111 7.41 -2.53 -6.29
CA ASP A 111 8.87 -2.63 -6.31
C ASP A 111 9.51 -1.41 -7.00
N GLY A 112 10.18 -0.56 -6.20
CA GLY A 112 10.86 0.64 -6.68
C GLY A 112 12.04 0.37 -7.64
N GLN A 113 12.69 -0.78 -7.53
CA GLN A 113 13.77 -1.21 -8.42
C GLN A 113 13.20 -1.62 -9.79
N MET A 114 12.16 -2.46 -9.81
CA MET A 114 11.49 -2.83 -11.07
C MET A 114 10.86 -1.63 -11.77
N LEU A 115 10.29 -0.69 -11.00
CA LEU A 115 9.79 0.58 -11.54
C LEU A 115 10.89 1.42 -12.20
N TYR A 116 12.08 1.44 -11.61
CA TYR A 116 13.22 2.17 -12.14
C TYR A 116 13.70 1.56 -13.47
N GLU A 117 13.77 0.24 -13.53
CA GLU A 117 14.18 -0.51 -14.72
C GLU A 117 13.17 -0.37 -15.86
N SER A 118 11.88 -0.62 -15.59
CA SER A 118 10.79 -0.43 -16.58
C SER A 118 10.60 1.01 -17.05
N SER A 119 10.90 2.00 -16.21
CA SER A 119 10.77 3.42 -16.56
C SER A 119 11.95 3.97 -17.38
N GLY A 120 13.03 3.20 -17.51
CA GLY A 120 14.29 3.65 -18.11
C GLY A 120 14.99 4.73 -17.27
N GLY A 121 14.84 4.67 -15.94
CA GLY A 121 15.35 5.66 -15.01
C GLY A 121 14.30 6.09 -13.97
N ILE A 122 14.25 7.38 -13.63
CA ILE A 122 13.44 7.89 -12.50
C ILE A 122 11.95 7.54 -12.72
N PRO A 123 11.34 6.76 -11.81
CA PRO A 123 9.92 6.44 -11.90
C PRO A 123 9.11 7.70 -11.62
N ARG A 124 8.38 8.17 -12.64
CA ARG A 124 7.55 9.39 -12.58
C ARG A 124 6.07 9.02 -12.59
N GLY A 125 5.34 9.37 -11.55
CA GLY A 125 3.87 9.40 -11.54
C GLY A 125 3.36 10.83 -11.76
N ALA A 126 2.10 11.00 -12.17
CA ALA A 126 1.48 12.31 -12.31
C ALA A 126 -0.04 12.27 -12.06
N ILE A 127 -0.44 12.34 -10.79
CA ILE A 127 -1.77 12.88 -10.44
C ILE A 127 -1.58 14.37 -10.15
N LYS A 128 -2.30 15.24 -10.86
CA LYS A 128 -2.25 16.68 -10.61
C LYS A 128 -2.95 17.00 -9.29
N LYS A 129 -2.28 17.74 -8.41
CA LYS A 129 -2.86 18.19 -7.13
C LYS A 129 -4.17 18.95 -7.34
N ALA A 130 -4.26 19.77 -8.40
CA ALA A 130 -5.45 20.56 -8.73
C ALA A 130 -6.69 19.68 -9.03
N ASP A 131 -6.52 18.60 -9.80
CA ASP A 131 -7.60 17.67 -10.15
C ASP A 131 -8.11 16.91 -8.91
N VAL A 132 -7.25 16.70 -7.92
CA VAL A 132 -7.62 16.07 -6.65
C VAL A 132 -8.33 17.06 -5.73
N ILE A 133 -7.85 18.30 -5.65
CA ILE A 133 -8.47 19.36 -4.84
C ILE A 133 -9.88 19.67 -5.36
N SER A 134 -10.10 19.64 -6.67
CA SER A 134 -11.45 19.83 -7.24
C SER A 134 -12.40 18.71 -6.82
N ILE A 135 -11.99 17.44 -6.95
CA ILE A 135 -12.79 16.27 -6.53
C ILE A 135 -13.04 16.29 -5.01
N ALA A 136 -12.04 16.65 -4.22
CA ALA A 136 -12.17 16.72 -2.76
C ALA A 136 -13.17 17.81 -2.35
N ARG A 137 -13.13 18.99 -2.99
CA ARG A 137 -14.10 20.07 -2.77
C ARG A 137 -15.52 19.65 -3.16
N GLU A 138 -15.68 19.01 -4.31
CA GLU A 138 -16.96 18.49 -4.79
C GLU A 138 -17.58 17.51 -3.78
N LYS A 139 -16.77 16.59 -3.25
CA LYS A 139 -17.22 15.56 -2.30
C LYS A 139 -17.19 15.98 -0.83
N LYS A 140 -16.86 17.24 -0.52
CA LYS A 140 -16.64 17.75 0.85
C LYS A 140 -15.64 16.91 1.67
N LEU A 141 -14.71 16.25 0.99
CA LEU A 141 -13.64 15.49 1.62
C LEU A 141 -12.52 16.45 2.02
N ARG A 142 -12.02 16.34 3.26
CA ARG A 142 -10.76 17.00 3.62
C ARG A 142 -9.61 16.09 3.17
N PRO A 143 -8.71 16.55 2.28
CA PRO A 143 -7.44 15.88 2.08
C PRO A 143 -6.69 15.91 3.41
N LEU A 144 -6.34 14.74 3.94
CA LEU A 144 -5.45 14.66 5.10
C LEU A 144 -4.07 15.17 4.65
N SER A 145 -3.48 16.06 5.43
CA SER A 145 -2.09 16.44 5.19
C SER A 145 -1.19 15.23 5.42
N SER A 146 -0.01 15.22 4.80
CA SER A 146 0.97 14.14 4.95
C SER A 146 1.36 13.83 6.40
N ALA A 147 1.21 14.80 7.32
CA ALA A 147 1.47 14.60 8.75
C ALA A 147 0.26 13.98 9.46
N SER A 148 -0.95 14.53 9.26
CA SER A 148 -2.16 13.97 9.87
C SER A 148 -2.44 12.55 9.37
N PHE A 149 -2.12 12.25 8.12
CA PHE A 149 -2.28 10.90 7.59
C PHE A 149 -1.32 9.89 8.21
N ARG A 150 -0.04 10.27 8.40
CA ARG A 150 0.93 9.40 9.07
C ARG A 150 0.48 9.05 10.48
N GLN A 151 -0.08 10.02 11.19
CA GLN A 151 -0.68 9.79 12.50
C GLN A 151 -1.87 8.81 12.42
N THR A 152 -2.80 8.99 11.48
CA THR A 152 -3.95 8.08 11.32
C THR A 152 -3.53 6.65 10.94
N ILE A 153 -2.48 6.47 10.13
CA ILE A 153 -1.92 5.12 9.87
C ILE A 153 -1.41 4.49 11.16
N GLN A 154 -0.61 5.22 11.93
CA GLN A 154 -0.04 4.71 13.18
C GLN A 154 -1.15 4.33 14.18
N GLU A 155 -2.15 5.19 14.34
CA GLU A 155 -3.32 4.92 15.17
C GLU A 155 -4.07 3.66 14.70
N ASN A 156 -4.29 3.50 13.39
CA ASN A 156 -4.95 2.31 12.84
C ASN A 156 -4.13 1.03 13.04
N GLU A 157 -2.80 1.07 12.90
CA GLU A 157 -1.94 -0.08 13.18
C GLU A 157 -1.96 -0.45 14.66
N GLU A 158 -1.97 0.54 15.55
CA GLU A 158 -2.07 0.32 16.98
C GLU A 158 -3.43 -0.29 17.36
N LEU A 159 -4.53 0.23 16.80
CA LEU A 159 -5.87 -0.33 16.98
C LEU A 159 -5.95 -1.78 16.51
N LYS A 160 -5.35 -2.11 15.36
CA LYS A 160 -5.28 -3.50 14.89
C LYS A 160 -4.52 -4.40 15.86
N ARG A 161 -3.38 -3.95 16.40
CA ARG A 161 -2.61 -4.72 17.39
C ARG A 161 -3.41 -4.94 18.67
N ARG A 162 -4.10 -3.92 19.17
CA ARG A 162 -4.97 -4.03 20.36
C ARG A 162 -6.12 -5.01 20.11
N ALA A 163 -6.79 -4.92 18.97
CA ALA A 163 -7.88 -5.85 18.62
C ALA A 163 -7.41 -7.31 18.53
N ILE A 164 -6.21 -7.56 18.00
CA ILE A 164 -5.61 -8.91 17.98
C ILE A 164 -5.36 -9.41 19.41
N GLN A 165 -4.76 -8.58 20.27
CA GLN A 165 -4.49 -8.94 21.67
C GLN A 165 -5.77 -9.24 22.46
N GLU A 166 -6.80 -8.40 22.30
CA GLU A 166 -8.09 -8.58 22.97
C GLU A 166 -8.78 -9.86 22.51
N ASN A 167 -8.76 -10.16 21.21
CA ASN A 167 -9.30 -11.41 20.67
C ASN A 167 -8.56 -12.64 21.21
N GLU A 168 -7.24 -12.59 21.34
CA GLU A 168 -6.47 -13.67 21.97
C GLU A 168 -6.85 -13.85 23.45
N GLU A 169 -7.03 -12.76 24.18
CA GLU A 169 -7.43 -12.82 25.59
C GLU A 169 -8.85 -13.39 25.75
N LEU A 170 -9.80 -12.95 24.94
CA LEU A 170 -11.16 -13.50 24.89
C LEU A 170 -11.15 -14.98 24.56
N LYS A 171 -10.30 -15.41 23.63
CA LYS A 171 -10.13 -16.83 23.30
C LYS A 171 -9.65 -17.63 24.51
N ARG A 172 -8.63 -17.16 25.24
CA ARG A 172 -8.16 -17.81 26.47
C ARG A 172 -9.25 -17.86 27.56
N ARG A 173 -10.00 -16.78 27.73
CA ARG A 173 -11.12 -16.72 28.70
C ARG A 173 -12.22 -17.72 28.35
N ASN A 174 -12.59 -17.81 27.07
CA ASN A 174 -13.57 -18.78 26.60
C ASN A 174 -13.11 -20.22 26.80
N GLU A 175 -11.85 -20.53 26.50
CA GLU A 175 -11.27 -21.86 26.76
C GLU A 175 -11.30 -22.22 28.26
N ASN A 176 -11.04 -21.25 29.14
CA ASN A 176 -11.10 -21.46 30.58
C ASN A 176 -12.53 -21.69 31.08
N LEU A 177 -13.49 -20.89 30.61
CA LEU A 177 -14.90 -21.05 30.92
C LEU A 177 -15.41 -22.42 30.46
N GLN A 178 -15.01 -22.87 29.27
CA GLN A 178 -15.37 -24.19 28.76
C GLN A 178 -14.88 -25.30 29.70
N LYS A 179 -13.63 -25.23 30.18
CA LYS A 179 -13.09 -26.20 31.14
C LYS A 179 -13.89 -26.23 32.45
N ILE A 180 -14.31 -25.07 32.94
CA ILE A 180 -15.13 -24.96 34.16
C ILE A 180 -16.52 -25.58 33.93
N VAL A 181 -17.16 -25.26 32.81
CA VAL A 181 -18.46 -25.84 32.43
C VAL A 181 -18.37 -27.37 32.32
N ASP A 182 -17.33 -27.89 31.67
CA ASP A 182 -17.11 -29.35 31.54
C ASP A 182 -16.84 -30.03 32.89
N MET A 183 -16.16 -29.34 33.82
CA MET A 183 -15.94 -29.83 35.18
C MET A 183 -17.23 -29.87 35.97
N HIS A 184 -18.01 -28.78 35.95
CA HIS A 184 -19.31 -28.71 36.60
C HIS A 184 -20.27 -29.77 36.04
N GLY A 185 -20.32 -29.95 34.71
CA GLY A 185 -21.12 -30.99 34.09
C GLY A 185 -20.78 -32.39 34.62
N ARG A 186 -19.48 -32.72 34.76
CA ARG A 186 -19.03 -33.99 35.35
C ARG A 186 -19.40 -34.14 36.83
N LEU A 187 -19.25 -33.08 37.62
CA LEU A 187 -19.65 -33.08 39.04
C LEU A 187 -21.15 -33.28 39.20
N PHE A 188 -21.98 -32.59 38.40
CA PHE A 188 -23.42 -32.79 38.39
C PHE A 188 -23.80 -34.23 38.03
N LEU A 189 -23.21 -34.80 36.97
CA LEU A 189 -23.43 -36.20 36.60
C LEU A 189 -23.11 -37.17 37.75
N ALA A 190 -21.98 -36.96 38.44
CA ALA A 190 -21.58 -37.80 39.57
C ALA A 190 -22.58 -37.70 40.75
N LEU A 191 -23.01 -36.49 41.11
CA LEU A 191 -23.96 -36.26 42.20
C LEU A 191 -25.34 -36.87 41.92
N PHE A 192 -25.88 -36.70 40.70
CA PHE A 192 -27.16 -37.30 40.34
C PHE A 192 -27.12 -38.83 40.39
N LYS A 193 -26.01 -39.42 39.94
CA LYS A 193 -25.78 -40.86 40.01
C LYS A 193 -25.73 -41.37 41.46
N GLU A 194 -25.06 -40.65 42.37
CA GLU A 194 -25.05 -41.01 43.80
C GLU A 194 -26.42 -40.87 44.46
N MET A 195 -27.20 -39.87 44.08
CA MET A 195 -28.56 -39.66 44.61
C MET A 195 -29.60 -40.63 44.06
N GLY A 196 -29.24 -41.52 43.12
CA GLY A 196 -30.18 -42.43 42.47
C GLY A 196 -31.28 -41.72 41.68
N LYS A 197 -31.03 -40.49 41.23
CA LYS A 197 -31.98 -39.68 40.46
C LYS A 197 -31.54 -39.63 39.01
N GLU A 198 -32.50 -39.71 38.08
CA GLU A 198 -32.23 -39.42 36.67
C GLU A 198 -31.90 -37.93 36.48
N LEU A 199 -31.01 -37.62 35.56
CA LEU A 199 -30.73 -36.23 35.20
C LEU A 199 -31.97 -35.60 34.55
N PRO A 200 -32.30 -34.34 34.88
CA PRO A 200 -33.33 -33.59 34.17
C PRO A 200 -32.93 -33.27 32.72
#